data_AF-A0A7C7L2N4-F1
#
_entry.id   AF-A0A7C7L2N4-F1
#
_cell.length_a   1.000
_cell.length_b   1.000
_cell.length_c   1.000
_cell.angle_alpha   90.00
_cell.angle_beta   90.00
_cell.angle_gamma   90.00
#
_symmetry.space_group_name_H-M   'P 1'
#
loop_
_entity.id
_entity.type
_entity.pdbx_description
1 polymer ?
#
loop_
_entity_poly.entity_id
_entity_poly.type
_entity_poly.pdbx_seq_one_letter_code
_entity_poly.pdbx_strand_id
1 'polypeptide(L)'
;MEEISQSAIEGTSGESMQFKGATDSAVPTDSYVNSFPEAVRANCWWVLTAAGVFASAICVSFALTHQREALPRPLRTAPTMRIVHDSQPSDDDVDHVNALIPQVSLAQVIMHNLTAGIYLTILGVSFGIGTIVFLVLNGLTIGSLLAMLIASVSPLMLTACLLPHAVIEIPGFCIAGAAGLRIGSGLARAIARGRFHHIQVALWEAAYLTGGAMVLLITAAFVESFISFTVSIPPMMKFLFAGALAVILLTYLSCAHRQK
;
A
#
# COMPACT_ATOMS: atom_id res chain seq x y z
N MET A 1 66.33 -57.10 34.12
CA MET A 1 66.58 -55.67 34.39
C MET A 1 67.21 -55.12 33.12
N GLU A 2 66.63 -54.26 32.31
CA GLU A 2 65.35 -53.57 32.28
C GLU A 2 65.32 -52.98 30.86
N GLU A 3 64.46 -53.50 29.97
CA GLU A 3 64.36 -53.02 28.60
C GLU A 3 63.10 -52.17 28.53
N ILE A 4 63.28 -50.85 28.48
CA ILE A 4 62.19 -49.87 28.36
C ILE A 4 61.65 -50.00 26.93
N SER A 5 60.59 -50.79 26.77
CA SER A 5 59.85 -50.97 25.52
C SER A 5 58.76 -49.91 25.42
N GLN A 6 58.88 -49.09 24.38
CA GLN A 6 57.86 -48.19 23.86
C GLN A 6 56.60 -48.96 23.45
N SER A 7 55.45 -48.76 24.10
CA SER A 7 54.14 -49.18 23.53
C SER A 7 52.90 -48.61 24.25
N ALA A 8 52.92 -47.35 24.68
CA ALA A 8 51.75 -46.73 25.32
C ALA A 8 51.37 -45.38 24.70
N ILE A 9 51.22 -45.32 23.38
CA ILE A 9 50.42 -44.28 22.70
C ILE A 9 49.73 -44.93 21.49
N GLU A 10 48.76 -45.81 21.75
CA GLU A 10 47.78 -46.21 20.74
C GLU A 10 46.47 -45.47 21.00
N GLY A 11 45.97 -44.85 19.92
CA GLY A 11 44.97 -43.82 19.92
C GLY A 11 43.66 -44.20 20.59
N THR A 12 43.25 -43.36 21.53
CA THR A 12 41.84 -43.02 21.68
C THR A 12 41.46 -42.14 20.49
N SER A 13 41.09 -42.79 19.38
CA SER A 13 40.43 -42.14 18.26
C SER A 13 39.20 -41.43 18.80
N GLY A 14 39.26 -40.11 18.87
CA GLY A 14 38.12 -39.29 19.25
C GLY A 14 36.93 -39.66 18.38
N GLU A 15 35.86 -40.13 19.01
CA GLU A 15 34.53 -39.97 18.47
C GLU A 15 34.29 -38.47 18.34
N SER A 16 34.69 -37.94 17.19
CA SER A 16 34.20 -36.66 16.72
C SER A 16 32.69 -36.78 16.66
N MET A 17 32.04 -36.24 17.68
CA MET A 17 30.62 -35.97 17.70
C MET A 17 30.37 -35.09 16.48
N GLN A 18 30.00 -35.73 15.35
CA GLN A 18 29.62 -35.04 14.14
C GLN A 18 28.35 -34.27 14.50
N PHE A 19 28.53 -33.01 14.90
CA PHE A 19 27.50 -32.01 14.74
C PHE A 19 27.21 -32.01 13.24
N LYS A 20 26.15 -32.72 12.88
CA LYS A 20 25.55 -32.70 11.56
C LYS A 20 25.10 -31.26 11.35
N GLY A 21 26.03 -30.44 10.86
CA GLY A 21 25.77 -29.07 10.46
C GLY A 21 24.57 -29.12 9.53
N ALA A 22 23.54 -28.37 9.88
CA ALA A 22 22.38 -28.15 9.05
C ALA A 22 22.77 -27.30 7.84
N THR A 23 23.68 -27.81 7.00
CA THR A 23 24.06 -27.24 5.71
C THR A 23 23.17 -27.87 4.64
N ASP A 24 21.86 -27.75 4.83
CA ASP A 24 20.88 -28.00 3.77
C ASP A 24 19.63 -27.14 3.99
N SER A 25 19.85 -25.85 4.28
CA SER A 25 18.80 -24.84 4.44
C SER A 25 18.72 -23.87 3.26
N ALA A 26 19.38 -24.20 2.14
CA ALA A 26 19.18 -23.48 0.90
C ALA A 26 17.73 -23.66 0.48
N VAL A 27 16.94 -22.61 0.69
CA VAL A 27 15.54 -22.56 0.29
C VAL A 27 15.46 -22.86 -1.21
N PRO A 28 14.59 -23.80 -1.66
CA PRO A 28 14.37 -24.01 -3.08
C PRO A 28 14.00 -22.68 -3.74
N THR A 29 14.81 -22.25 -4.71
CA THR A 29 14.65 -20.98 -5.44
C THR A 29 13.25 -20.84 -6.07
N ASP A 30 12.60 -21.96 -6.34
CA ASP A 30 11.27 -22.07 -6.96
C ASP A 30 10.13 -21.59 -6.03
N SER A 31 10.41 -21.37 -4.74
CA SER A 31 9.42 -20.86 -3.78
C SER A 31 9.31 -19.33 -3.75
N TYR A 32 10.23 -18.62 -4.41
CA TYR A 32 10.29 -17.16 -4.40
C TYR A 32 9.67 -16.55 -5.66
N VAL A 33 8.93 -15.47 -5.46
CA VAL A 33 8.48 -14.62 -6.56
C VAL A 33 9.67 -13.88 -7.16
N ASN A 34 9.69 -13.77 -8.49
CA ASN A 34 10.82 -13.19 -9.23
C ASN A 34 10.47 -11.86 -9.90
N SER A 35 9.18 -11.50 -9.93
CA SER A 35 8.70 -10.25 -10.51
C SER A 35 7.58 -9.62 -9.68
N PHE A 36 7.38 -8.31 -9.84
CA PHE A 36 6.31 -7.60 -9.14
C PHE A 36 4.90 -8.09 -9.51
N PRO A 37 4.53 -8.27 -10.80
CA PRO A 37 3.22 -8.83 -11.16
C PRO A 37 2.98 -10.22 -10.58
N GLU A 38 4.02 -11.06 -10.53
CA GLU A 38 3.94 -12.37 -9.90
C GLU A 38 3.70 -12.27 -8.39
N ALA A 39 4.40 -11.35 -7.71
CA ALA A 39 4.22 -11.09 -6.28
C ALA A 39 2.79 -10.65 -5.95
N VAL A 40 2.22 -9.73 -6.74
CA VAL A 40 0.84 -9.26 -6.60
C VAL A 40 -0.14 -10.40 -6.78
N ARG A 41 0.06 -11.26 -7.80
CA ARG A 41 -0.82 -12.40 -8.06
C ARG A 41 -0.73 -13.46 -6.97
N ALA A 42 0.47 -13.80 -6.51
CA ALA A 42 0.69 -14.75 -5.43
C ALA A 42 0.04 -14.27 -4.11
N ASN A 43 -0.07 -12.96 -3.94
CA ASN A 43 -0.64 -12.31 -2.76
C ASN A 43 -2.00 -11.65 -3.01
N CYS A 44 -2.74 -12.07 -4.04
CA CYS A 44 -3.97 -11.40 -4.45
C CYS A 44 -5.01 -11.32 -3.32
N TRP A 45 -5.11 -12.34 -2.47
CA TRP A 45 -6.00 -12.34 -1.31
C TRP A 45 -5.63 -11.26 -0.29
N TRP A 46 -4.34 -10.99 -0.09
CA TRP A 46 -3.89 -9.90 0.80
C TRP A 46 -4.18 -8.53 0.20
N VAL A 47 -4.04 -8.40 -1.13
CA VAL A 47 -4.43 -7.17 -1.86
C VAL A 47 -5.92 -6.92 -1.76
N LEU A 48 -6.76 -7.95 -1.98
CA LEU A 48 -8.20 -7.86 -1.84
C LEU A 48 -8.63 -7.56 -0.40
N THR A 49 -7.94 -8.13 0.58
CA THR A 49 -8.20 -7.83 2.00
C THR A 49 -7.87 -6.38 2.32
N ALA A 50 -6.70 -5.89 1.91
CA ALA A 50 -6.32 -4.50 2.10
C ALA A 50 -7.30 -3.53 1.42
N ALA A 51 -7.67 -3.82 0.17
CA ALA A 51 -8.65 -3.04 -0.60
C ALA A 51 -10.04 -3.06 0.07
N GLY A 52 -10.50 -4.22 0.56
CA GLY A 52 -11.78 -4.35 1.25
C GLY A 52 -11.83 -3.55 2.56
N VAL A 53 -10.78 -3.65 3.39
CA VAL A 53 -10.66 -2.86 4.62
C VAL A 53 -10.67 -1.36 4.30
N PHE A 54 -9.85 -0.93 3.34
CA PHE A 54 -9.75 0.48 2.95
C PHE A 54 -11.07 1.03 2.38
N ALA A 55 -11.69 0.31 1.44
CA ALA A 55 -12.97 0.69 0.84
C ALA A 55 -14.10 0.74 1.87
N SER A 56 -14.15 -0.23 2.79
CA SER A 56 -15.17 -0.23 3.85
C SER A 56 -15.05 1.00 4.75
N ALA A 57 -13.83 1.41 5.12
CA ALA A 57 -13.59 2.61 5.90
C ALA A 57 -13.98 3.89 5.15
N ILE A 58 -13.69 3.97 3.85
CA ILE A 58 -14.15 5.07 2.99
C ILE A 58 -15.67 5.15 3.01
N CYS A 59 -16.37 4.03 2.74
CA CYS A 59 -17.84 4.01 2.69
C CYS A 59 -18.47 4.39 4.03
N VAL A 60 -17.96 3.86 5.14
CA VAL A 60 -18.47 4.17 6.49
C VAL A 60 -18.29 5.65 6.79
N SER A 61 -17.10 6.21 6.59
CA SER A 61 -16.83 7.62 6.87
C SER A 61 -17.61 8.56 5.96
N PHE A 62 -17.69 8.23 4.67
CA PHE A 62 -18.50 8.96 3.71
C PHE A 62 -19.97 9.00 4.14
N ALA A 63 -20.57 7.85 4.45
CA ALA A 63 -21.97 7.77 4.86
C ALA A 63 -22.26 8.58 6.14
N LEU A 64 -21.38 8.45 7.15
CA LEU A 64 -21.52 9.20 8.41
C LEU A 64 -21.36 10.71 8.23
N THR A 65 -20.45 11.13 7.35
CA THR A 65 -20.17 12.55 7.11
C THR A 65 -21.27 13.16 6.24
N HIS A 66 -21.71 12.46 5.19
CA HIS A 66 -22.77 12.91 4.30
C HIS A 66 -24.11 13.05 5.02
N GLN A 67 -24.45 12.14 5.95
CA GLN A 67 -25.63 12.27 6.80
C GLN A 67 -25.57 13.47 7.74
N ARG A 68 -24.37 13.83 8.23
CA ARG A 68 -24.18 15.01 9.08
C ARG A 68 -24.28 16.31 8.29
N GLU A 69 -23.75 16.35 7.08
CA GLU A 69 -23.90 17.50 6.18
C GLU A 69 -25.37 17.73 5.77
N ALA A 70 -26.21 16.70 5.76
CA ALA A 70 -27.64 16.84 5.53
C ALA A 70 -28.40 17.51 6.70
N LEU A 71 -27.79 17.68 7.88
CA LEU A 71 -28.43 18.32 9.04
C LEU A 71 -28.43 19.86 8.94
N PRO A 72 -29.47 20.53 9.49
CA PRO A 72 -29.50 21.99 9.61
C PRO A 72 -28.28 22.55 10.37
N ARG A 73 -27.76 23.68 9.88
CA ARG A 73 -26.53 24.36 10.36
C ARG A 73 -26.32 24.43 11.89
N PRO A 74 -27.32 24.72 12.75
CA PRO A 74 -27.08 24.82 14.19
C PRO A 74 -26.74 23.48 14.87
N LEU A 75 -26.94 22.34 14.20
CA LEU A 75 -26.64 21.00 14.73
C LEU A 75 -25.27 20.47 14.24
N ARG A 76 -24.53 21.24 13.44
CA ARG A 76 -23.18 20.88 12.95
C ARG A 76 -22.12 21.23 14.02
N THR A 77 -21.95 20.40 15.04
CA THR A 77 -21.09 20.67 16.22
C THR A 77 -19.60 20.29 16.08
N ALA A 78 -19.00 20.36 14.89
CA ALA A 78 -17.56 20.08 14.72
C ALA A 78 -16.80 21.30 14.16
N PRO A 79 -15.56 21.59 14.62
CA PRO A 79 -14.73 22.68 14.12
C PRO A 79 -14.08 22.34 12.76
N THR A 80 -14.70 21.47 11.96
CA THR A 80 -14.11 20.95 10.73
C THR A 80 -14.29 21.98 9.62
N MET A 81 -13.30 22.86 9.55
CA MET A 81 -13.00 23.78 8.44
C MET A 81 -13.99 24.94 8.23
N ARG A 82 -13.85 25.96 9.09
CA ARG A 82 -14.40 27.33 8.92
C ARG A 82 -13.87 28.07 7.65
N ILE A 83 -13.08 27.43 6.79
CA ILE A 83 -12.43 28.04 5.62
C ILE A 83 -13.27 27.92 4.34
N VAL A 84 -14.25 27.02 4.26
CA VAL A 84 -14.96 26.70 3.00
C VAL A 84 -16.22 27.54 2.76
N HIS A 85 -16.66 28.37 3.70
CA HIS A 85 -18.04 28.87 3.72
C HIS A 85 -18.27 30.39 3.63
N ASP A 86 -17.29 31.16 3.16
CA ASP A 86 -17.48 32.61 2.91
C ASP A 86 -17.27 33.02 1.45
N SER A 87 -17.56 32.13 0.49
CA SER A 87 -17.45 32.47 -0.93
C SER A 87 -18.70 32.00 -1.65
N GLN A 88 -19.44 32.98 -2.19
CA GLN A 88 -20.62 32.76 -3.03
C GLN A 88 -20.22 31.98 -4.29
N PRO A 89 -21.10 31.13 -4.85
CA PRO A 89 -20.85 30.46 -6.11
C PRO A 89 -20.96 31.50 -7.25
N SER A 90 -19.82 32.06 -7.65
CA SER A 90 -19.68 32.78 -8.92
C SER A 90 -19.20 31.80 -9.99
N ASP A 91 -19.69 31.95 -11.22
CA ASP A 91 -19.48 31.08 -12.41
C ASP A 91 -18.01 30.78 -12.80
N ASP A 92 -17.03 31.25 -12.05
CA ASP A 92 -15.60 30.94 -12.21
C ASP A 92 -15.22 29.71 -11.34
N ASP A 93 -15.81 28.56 -11.71
CA ASP A 93 -15.61 27.23 -11.13
C ASP A 93 -14.11 26.83 -11.04
N VAL A 94 -13.28 27.43 -11.89
CA VAL A 94 -11.82 27.23 -11.99
C VAL A 94 -11.05 27.87 -10.85
N ASP A 95 -11.37 29.10 -10.47
CA ASP A 95 -10.63 29.86 -9.45
C ASP A 95 -11.00 29.38 -8.04
N HIS A 96 -12.25 28.96 -7.85
CA HIS A 96 -12.69 28.35 -6.61
C HIS A 96 -12.00 27.01 -6.35
N VAL A 97 -11.87 26.17 -7.39
CA VAL A 97 -11.13 24.90 -7.31
C VAL A 97 -9.63 25.14 -7.11
N ASN A 98 -9.02 26.12 -7.79
CA ASN A 98 -7.61 26.48 -7.57
C ASN A 98 -7.32 27.01 -6.16
N ALA A 99 -8.27 27.70 -5.54
CA ALA A 99 -8.17 28.15 -4.15
C ALA A 99 -8.37 27.01 -3.14
N LEU A 100 -9.12 25.98 -3.51
CA LEU A 100 -9.37 24.78 -2.70
C LEU A 100 -8.31 23.69 -2.86
N ILE A 101 -7.61 23.66 -4.01
CA ILE A 101 -6.45 22.81 -4.25
C ILE A 101 -5.27 23.40 -3.47
N PRO A 102 -4.75 22.71 -2.45
CA PRO A 102 -3.51 23.15 -1.81
C PRO A 102 -2.44 23.25 -2.90
N GLN A 103 -1.69 24.36 -2.95
CA GLN A 103 -0.48 24.44 -3.79
C GLN A 103 0.61 23.58 -3.15
N VAL A 104 0.41 22.27 -3.19
CA VAL A 104 1.37 21.26 -2.73
C VAL A 104 2.35 21.01 -3.87
N SER A 105 3.63 21.14 -3.54
CA SER A 105 4.69 20.77 -4.45
C SER A 105 4.67 19.26 -4.72
N LEU A 106 5.11 18.85 -5.91
CA LEU A 106 5.30 17.44 -6.26
C LEU A 106 6.08 16.68 -5.18
N ALA A 107 7.11 17.30 -4.59
CA ALA A 107 7.90 16.69 -3.53
C ALA A 107 7.05 16.38 -2.28
N GLN A 108 6.13 17.26 -1.89
CA GLN A 108 5.22 17.01 -0.77
C GLN A 108 4.26 15.86 -1.06
N VAL A 109 3.69 15.82 -2.27
CA VAL A 109 2.80 14.73 -2.69
C VAL A 109 3.53 13.38 -2.72
N ILE A 110 4.72 13.34 -3.32
CA ILE A 110 5.58 12.15 -3.34
C ILE A 110 5.87 11.69 -1.92
N MET A 111 6.34 12.59 -1.04
CA MET A 111 6.68 12.22 0.34
C MET A 111 5.47 11.73 1.11
N HIS A 112 4.32 12.39 0.97
CA HIS A 112 3.08 11.96 1.62
C HIS A 112 2.71 10.53 1.21
N ASN A 113 2.67 10.24 -0.09
CA ASN A 113 2.25 8.94 -0.60
C ASN A 113 3.26 7.84 -0.25
N LEU A 114 4.57 8.13 -0.34
CA LEU A 114 5.63 7.16 -0.01
C LEU A 114 5.65 6.86 1.47
N THR A 115 5.58 7.89 2.33
CA THR A 115 5.53 7.72 3.78
C THR A 115 4.33 6.86 4.16
N ALA A 116 3.15 7.10 3.57
CA ALA A 116 1.96 6.32 3.86
C ALA A 116 2.12 4.84 3.42
N GLY A 117 2.67 4.58 2.23
CA GLY A 117 2.94 3.22 1.74
C GLY A 117 4.03 2.48 2.55
N ILE A 118 5.07 3.19 3.00
CA ILE A 118 6.11 2.63 3.87
C ILE A 118 5.51 2.28 5.24
N TYR A 119 4.68 3.15 5.82
CA TYR A 119 4.00 2.86 7.09
C TYR A 119 3.09 1.64 7.00
N LEU A 120 2.30 1.51 5.93
CA LEU A 120 1.48 0.32 5.70
C LEU A 120 2.31 -0.97 5.76
N THR A 121 3.50 -0.95 5.14
CA THR A 121 4.40 -2.10 5.09
C THR A 121 5.04 -2.36 6.46
N ILE A 122 5.69 -1.36 7.06
CA ILE A 122 6.45 -1.51 8.31
C ILE A 122 5.53 -1.88 9.47
N LEU A 123 4.33 -1.29 9.55
CA LEU A 123 3.36 -1.61 10.59
C LEU A 123 2.89 -3.08 10.52
N GLY A 124 3.16 -3.79 9.42
CA GLY A 124 2.92 -5.23 9.28
C GLY A 124 3.60 -6.09 10.34
N VAL A 125 4.73 -5.63 10.91
CA VAL A 125 5.44 -6.33 11.99
C VAL A 125 4.59 -6.56 13.24
N SER A 126 3.53 -5.76 13.43
CA SER A 126 2.53 -5.95 14.49
C SER A 126 1.49 -7.03 14.17
N PHE A 127 1.92 -8.12 13.51
CA PHE A 127 1.04 -9.18 12.99
C PHE A 127 -0.04 -8.68 12.02
N GLY A 128 0.23 -7.56 11.33
CA GLY A 128 -0.70 -6.93 10.38
C GLY A 128 -1.75 -6.01 11.03
N ILE A 129 -1.86 -5.96 12.37
CA ILE A 129 -2.86 -5.14 13.06
C ILE A 129 -2.64 -3.65 12.77
N GLY A 130 -1.40 -3.18 12.90
CA GLY A 130 -1.02 -1.80 12.60
C GLY A 130 -1.31 -1.42 11.15
N THR A 131 -1.07 -2.33 10.19
CA THR A 131 -1.44 -2.12 8.78
C THR A 131 -2.96 -1.96 8.62
N ILE A 132 -3.77 -2.81 9.27
CA ILE A 132 -5.24 -2.70 9.23
C ILE A 132 -5.69 -1.35 9.81
N VAL A 133 -5.18 -0.98 10.98
CA VAL A 133 -5.51 0.31 11.62
C VAL A 133 -5.15 1.47 10.69
N PHE A 134 -3.96 1.44 10.08
CA PHE A 134 -3.52 2.49 9.18
C PHE A 134 -4.36 2.58 7.89
N LEU A 135 -4.76 1.43 7.30
CA LEU A 135 -5.72 1.39 6.19
C LEU A 135 -7.06 2.02 6.59
N VAL A 136 -7.58 1.66 7.77
CA VAL A 136 -8.85 2.22 8.28
C VAL A 136 -8.74 3.73 8.45
N LEU A 137 -7.71 4.23 9.13
CA LEU A 137 -7.56 5.67 9.39
C LEU A 137 -7.43 6.50 8.10
N ASN A 138 -6.68 6.00 7.11
CA ASN A 138 -6.57 6.67 5.80
C ASN A 138 -7.89 6.60 5.03
N GLY A 139 -8.58 5.46 5.06
CA GLY A 139 -9.89 5.30 4.42
C GLY A 139 -10.95 6.21 5.04
N LEU A 140 -10.97 6.31 6.37
CA LEU A 140 -11.87 7.24 7.08
C LEU A 140 -11.60 8.69 6.68
N THR A 141 -10.33 9.08 6.57
CA THR A 141 -9.92 10.42 6.16
C THR A 141 -10.45 10.74 4.75
N ILE A 142 -10.15 9.89 3.77
CA ILE A 142 -10.60 10.07 2.37
C ILE A 142 -12.12 10.06 2.26
N GLY A 143 -12.82 9.18 2.98
CA GLY A 143 -14.29 9.13 2.95
C GLY A 143 -14.94 10.42 3.45
N SER A 144 -14.39 11.03 4.51
CA SER A 144 -14.88 12.31 5.02
C SER A 144 -14.61 13.47 4.07
N LEU A 145 -13.39 13.52 3.47
CA LEU A 145 -13.04 14.52 2.47
C LEU A 145 -13.95 14.44 1.24
N LEU A 146 -14.20 13.23 0.74
CA LEU A 146 -15.08 13.02 -0.41
C LEU A 146 -16.53 13.48 -0.13
N ALA A 147 -17.04 13.21 1.08
CA ALA A 147 -18.38 13.64 1.49
C ALA A 147 -18.52 15.15 1.62
N MET A 148 -17.46 15.86 2.02
CA MET A 148 -17.45 17.33 2.06
C MET A 148 -17.34 17.91 0.64
N LEU A 149 -16.48 17.34 -0.21
CA LEU A 149 -16.25 17.85 -1.56
C LEU A 149 -17.45 17.67 -2.49
N ILE A 150 -18.19 16.56 -2.37
CA ILE A 150 -19.38 16.32 -3.22
C ILE A 150 -20.50 17.34 -2.97
N ALA A 151 -20.50 18.01 -1.83
CA ALA A 151 -21.44 19.09 -1.51
C ALA A 151 -21.04 20.45 -2.10
N SER A 152 -19.76 20.63 -2.44
CA SER A 152 -19.18 21.93 -2.83
C SER A 152 -18.66 21.98 -4.26
N VAL A 153 -18.47 20.83 -4.92
CA VAL A 153 -17.87 20.72 -6.26
C VAL A 153 -18.77 19.89 -7.17
N SER A 154 -18.90 20.30 -8.44
CA SER A 154 -19.69 19.54 -9.41
C SER A 154 -19.15 18.09 -9.55
N PRO A 155 -20.02 17.07 -9.66
CA PRO A 155 -19.57 15.67 -9.76
C PRO A 155 -18.61 15.41 -10.92
N LEU A 156 -18.81 16.12 -12.04
CA LEU A 156 -17.94 16.04 -13.22
C LEU A 156 -16.53 16.55 -12.92
N MET A 157 -16.41 17.72 -12.28
CA MET A 157 -15.11 18.29 -11.94
C MET A 157 -14.40 17.46 -10.86
N LEU A 158 -15.14 17.04 -9.83
CA LEU A 158 -14.62 16.21 -8.75
C LEU A 158 -14.02 14.91 -9.29
N THR A 159 -14.76 14.20 -10.14
CA THR A 159 -14.27 12.96 -10.76
C THR A 159 -13.12 13.21 -11.72
N ALA A 160 -13.13 14.30 -12.50
CA ALA A 160 -12.05 14.65 -13.40
C ALA A 160 -10.73 14.99 -12.66
N CYS A 161 -10.82 15.55 -11.46
CA CYS A 161 -9.65 15.80 -10.60
C CYS A 161 -9.17 14.52 -9.90
N LEU A 162 -10.05 13.66 -9.40
CA LEU A 162 -9.66 12.46 -8.64
C LEU A 162 -9.17 11.32 -9.52
N LEU A 163 -9.89 11.01 -10.60
CA LEU A 163 -9.74 9.76 -11.33
C LEU A 163 -8.32 9.52 -11.93
N PRO A 164 -7.63 10.52 -12.52
CA PRO A 164 -6.36 10.30 -13.20
C PRO A 164 -5.26 9.71 -12.31
N HIS A 165 -5.10 10.20 -11.09
CA HIS A 165 -4.08 9.69 -10.16
C HIS A 165 -4.60 8.52 -9.32
N ALA A 166 -5.88 8.56 -8.91
CA ALA A 166 -6.49 7.53 -8.05
C ALA A 166 -6.42 6.12 -8.66
N VAL A 167 -6.46 6.02 -10.00
CA VAL A 167 -6.36 4.73 -10.72
C VAL A 167 -5.02 4.03 -10.52
N ILE A 168 -3.97 4.76 -10.15
CA ILE A 168 -2.64 4.21 -9.82
C ILE A 168 -2.43 4.20 -8.31
N GLU A 169 -2.83 5.27 -7.62
CA GLU A 169 -2.60 5.45 -6.19
C GLU A 169 -3.32 4.38 -5.36
N ILE A 170 -4.62 4.16 -5.60
CA ILE A 170 -5.42 3.23 -4.80
C ILE A 170 -4.87 1.80 -4.92
N PRO A 171 -4.57 1.28 -6.12
CA PRO A 171 -3.87 -0.01 -6.23
C PRO A 171 -2.50 -0.02 -5.55
N GLY A 172 -1.67 1.00 -5.73
CA GLY A 172 -0.36 1.10 -5.07
C GLY A 172 -0.46 1.05 -3.55
N PHE A 173 -1.38 1.81 -2.98
CA PHE A 173 -1.67 1.85 -1.54
C PHE A 173 -2.18 0.49 -1.03
N CYS A 174 -3.10 -0.14 -1.74
CA CYS A 174 -3.61 -1.47 -1.37
C CYS A 174 -2.53 -2.56 -1.45
N ILE A 175 -1.61 -2.48 -2.43
CA ILE A 175 -0.47 -3.39 -2.57
C ILE A 175 0.55 -3.19 -1.44
N ALA A 176 0.82 -1.94 -1.02
CA ALA A 176 1.61 -1.67 0.18
C ALA A 176 0.95 -2.22 1.45
N GLY A 177 -0.37 -2.09 1.56
CA GLY A 177 -1.15 -2.73 2.63
C GLY A 177 -1.04 -4.24 2.61
N ALA A 178 -1.11 -4.86 1.43
CA ALA A 178 -0.91 -6.30 1.26
C ALA A 178 0.48 -6.74 1.70
N ALA A 179 1.53 -5.96 1.43
CA ALA A 179 2.89 -6.22 1.91
C ALA A 179 2.94 -6.29 3.44
N GLY A 180 2.34 -5.31 4.13
CA GLY A 180 2.25 -5.31 5.60
C GLY A 180 1.48 -6.51 6.16
N LEU A 181 0.32 -6.84 5.59
CA LEU A 181 -0.45 -8.03 5.97
C LEU A 181 0.34 -9.33 5.71
N ARG A 182 1.11 -9.37 4.61
CA ARG A 182 1.93 -10.52 4.26
C ARG A 182 3.08 -10.73 5.26
N ILE A 183 3.71 -9.66 5.72
CA ILE A 183 4.70 -9.68 6.82
C ILE A 183 4.05 -10.24 8.09
N GLY A 184 2.91 -9.67 8.49
CA GLY A 184 2.19 -10.07 9.70
C GLY A 184 1.80 -11.56 9.69
N SER A 185 1.27 -12.05 8.57
CA SER A 185 0.93 -13.46 8.40
C SER A 185 2.14 -14.39 8.38
N GLY A 186 3.29 -13.92 7.87
CA GLY A 186 4.57 -14.63 7.93
C GLY A 186 5.04 -14.83 9.37
N LEU A 187 5.00 -13.75 10.16
CA LEU A 187 5.39 -13.78 11.56
C LEU A 187 4.48 -14.69 12.39
N ALA A 188 3.16 -14.59 12.21
CA ALA A 188 2.19 -15.46 12.89
C ALA A 188 2.46 -16.94 12.60
N ARG A 189 2.70 -17.30 11.33
CA ARG A 189 3.00 -18.69 10.93
C ARG A 189 4.35 -19.18 11.43
N ALA A 190 5.36 -18.33 11.46
CA ALA A 190 6.68 -18.67 11.98
C ALA A 190 6.59 -19.05 13.47
N ILE A 191 5.84 -18.28 14.26
CA ILE A 191 5.61 -18.57 15.69
C ILE A 191 4.80 -19.85 15.86
N ALA A 192 3.70 -20.00 15.13
CA ALA A 192 2.81 -21.16 15.27
C ALA A 192 3.45 -22.50 14.88
N ARG A 193 4.38 -22.49 13.90
CA ARG A 193 5.01 -23.71 13.36
C ARG A 193 6.48 -23.88 13.75
N GLY A 194 7.08 -22.92 14.45
CA GLY A 194 8.49 -22.93 14.85
C GLY A 194 9.49 -22.90 13.69
N ARG A 195 9.09 -22.42 12.50
CA ARG A 195 9.92 -22.44 11.28
C ARG A 195 10.19 -21.03 10.76
N PHE A 196 11.44 -20.58 10.88
CA PHE A 196 11.91 -19.29 10.36
C PHE A 196 11.72 -19.14 8.86
N HIS A 197 11.72 -20.22 8.08
CA HIS A 197 11.50 -20.16 6.64
C HIS A 197 10.21 -19.41 6.24
N HIS A 198 9.14 -19.50 7.05
CA HIS A 198 7.88 -18.78 6.77
C HIS A 198 8.02 -17.25 6.83
N ILE A 199 8.95 -16.72 7.63
CA ILE A 199 9.21 -15.28 7.69
C ILE A 199 10.03 -14.82 6.48
N GLN A 200 11.00 -15.61 6.04
CA GLN A 200 11.86 -15.27 4.90
C GLN A 200 11.06 -15.12 3.61
N VAL A 201 10.20 -16.11 3.31
CA VAL A 201 9.30 -16.05 2.15
C VAL A 201 8.35 -14.84 2.25
N ALA A 202 7.83 -14.56 3.45
CA ALA A 202 6.95 -13.40 3.67
C ALA A 202 7.63 -12.06 3.40
N LEU A 203 8.84 -11.89 3.92
CA LEU A 203 9.62 -10.67 3.75
C LEU A 203 10.04 -10.48 2.31
N TRP A 204 10.40 -11.56 1.61
CA TRP A 204 10.76 -11.51 0.20
C TRP A 204 9.58 -11.06 -0.68
N GLU A 205 8.42 -11.69 -0.52
CA GLU A 205 7.21 -11.29 -1.24
C GLU A 205 6.80 -9.85 -0.89
N ALA A 206 6.88 -9.48 0.40
CA ALA A 206 6.60 -8.12 0.85
C ALA A 206 7.57 -7.10 0.25
N ALA A 207 8.84 -7.43 0.06
CA ALA A 207 9.82 -6.53 -0.57
C ALA A 207 9.43 -6.24 -2.03
N TYR A 208 9.04 -7.25 -2.81
CA TYR A 208 8.54 -7.04 -4.18
C TYR A 208 7.26 -6.19 -4.20
N LEU A 209 6.29 -6.52 -3.35
CA LEU A 209 5.04 -5.75 -3.25
C LEU A 209 5.31 -4.29 -2.88
N THR A 210 6.17 -4.05 -1.89
CA THR A 210 6.54 -2.70 -1.43
C THR A 210 7.25 -1.93 -2.52
N GLY A 211 8.26 -2.53 -3.15
CA GLY A 211 9.03 -1.88 -4.21
C GLY A 211 8.16 -1.45 -5.38
N GLY A 212 7.28 -2.33 -5.87
CA GLY A 212 6.35 -1.96 -6.94
C GLY A 212 5.27 -0.99 -6.49
N ALA A 213 4.78 -1.09 -5.25
CA ALA A 213 3.88 -0.08 -4.69
C ALA A 213 4.51 1.32 -4.66
N MET A 214 5.79 1.45 -4.28
CA MET A 214 6.47 2.75 -4.28
C MET A 214 6.53 3.35 -5.70
N VAL A 215 6.83 2.53 -6.71
CA VAL A 215 6.84 2.99 -8.11
C VAL A 215 5.45 3.48 -8.54
N LEU A 216 4.38 2.75 -8.19
CA LEU A 216 3.01 3.18 -8.46
C LEU A 216 2.67 4.49 -7.73
N LEU A 217 3.00 4.62 -6.45
CA LEU A 217 2.70 5.81 -5.64
C LEU A 217 3.48 7.06 -6.12
N ILE A 218 4.74 6.90 -6.54
CA ILE A 218 5.51 7.96 -7.20
C ILE A 218 4.80 8.36 -8.49
N THR A 219 4.46 7.39 -9.34
CA THR A 219 3.77 7.65 -10.62
C THR A 219 2.44 8.38 -10.41
N ALA A 220 1.67 7.99 -9.39
CA ALA A 220 0.44 8.66 -9.01
C ALA A 220 0.68 10.12 -8.62
N ALA A 221 1.70 10.42 -7.81
CA ALA A 221 2.04 11.78 -7.40
C ALA A 221 2.42 12.68 -8.60
N PHE A 222 3.10 12.13 -9.61
CA PHE A 222 3.34 12.82 -10.87
C PHE A 222 2.03 13.12 -11.61
N VAL A 223 1.15 12.13 -11.76
CA VAL A 223 -0.15 12.32 -12.42
C VAL A 223 -1.03 13.31 -11.67
N GLU A 224 -0.98 13.32 -10.33
CA GLU A 224 -1.69 14.27 -9.49
C GLU A 224 -1.21 15.70 -9.76
N SER A 225 0.10 15.91 -9.66
CA SER A 225 0.72 17.24 -9.77
C SER A 225 0.60 17.86 -11.17
N PHE A 226 0.64 17.03 -12.23
CA PHE A 226 0.71 17.53 -13.62
C PHE A 226 -0.57 17.37 -14.44
N ILE A 227 -1.53 16.56 -14.01
CA ILE A 227 -2.76 16.31 -14.79
C ILE A 227 -3.99 16.62 -13.96
N SER A 228 -4.04 16.14 -12.72
CA SER A 228 -5.23 16.24 -11.89
C SER A 228 -5.56 17.69 -11.54
N PHE A 229 -4.56 18.45 -11.11
CA PHE A 229 -4.71 19.88 -10.74
C PHE A 229 -4.48 20.86 -11.88
N THR A 230 -4.20 20.40 -13.10
CA THR A 230 -4.12 21.29 -14.26
C THR A 230 -5.51 21.58 -14.79
N VAL A 231 -5.95 22.82 -14.65
CA VAL A 231 -7.29 23.27 -15.08
C VAL A 231 -7.41 23.36 -16.60
N SER A 232 -6.32 23.67 -17.30
CA SER A 232 -6.31 23.82 -18.76
C SER A 232 -6.62 22.53 -19.53
N ILE A 233 -6.66 21.37 -18.86
CA ILE A 233 -6.93 20.08 -19.49
C ILE A 233 -8.44 19.78 -19.39
N PRO A 234 -9.16 19.62 -20.51
CA PRO A 234 -10.57 19.28 -20.51
C PRO A 234 -10.87 17.96 -19.77
N PRO A 235 -12.01 17.84 -19.07
CA PRO A 235 -12.37 16.63 -18.32
C PRO A 235 -12.31 15.33 -19.16
N MET A 236 -12.74 15.38 -20.42
CA MET A 236 -12.71 14.21 -21.32
C MET A 236 -11.29 13.67 -21.51
N MET A 237 -10.29 14.54 -21.66
CA MET A 237 -8.90 14.10 -21.81
C MET A 237 -8.37 13.47 -20.51
N LYS A 238 -8.78 13.99 -19.35
CA LYS A 238 -8.44 13.39 -18.04
C LYS A 238 -9.03 11.98 -17.91
N PHE A 239 -10.27 11.77 -18.33
CA PHE A 239 -10.90 10.45 -18.30
C PHE A 239 -10.26 9.46 -19.27
N LEU A 240 -9.95 9.88 -20.50
CA LEU A 240 -9.26 9.03 -21.47
C LEU A 240 -7.87 8.63 -20.96
N PHE A 241 -7.14 9.58 -20.38
CA PHE A 241 -5.84 9.33 -19.78
C PHE A 241 -5.94 8.34 -18.60
N ALA A 242 -6.90 8.56 -17.69
CA ALA A 242 -7.15 7.65 -16.57
C ALA A 242 -7.51 6.23 -17.05
N GLY A 243 -8.37 6.12 -18.07
CA GLY A 243 -8.75 4.84 -18.67
C GLY A 243 -7.57 4.12 -19.32
N ALA A 244 -6.70 4.84 -20.03
CA ALA A 244 -5.49 4.28 -20.62
C ALA A 244 -4.53 3.75 -19.53
N LEU A 245 -4.30 4.52 -18.46
CA LEU A 245 -3.50 4.08 -17.31
C LEU A 245 -4.09 2.83 -16.64
N ALA A 246 -5.41 2.78 -16.47
CA ALA A 246 -6.11 1.62 -15.92
C ALA A 246 -5.82 0.37 -16.75
N VAL A 247 -5.97 0.46 -18.08
CA VAL A 247 -5.75 -0.65 -19.00
C VAL A 247 -4.29 -1.10 -18.98
N ILE A 248 -3.34 -0.17 -18.97
CA ILE A 248 -1.90 -0.48 -18.87
C ILE A 248 -1.60 -1.23 -17.56
N LEU A 249 -2.07 -0.70 -16.43
CA LEU A 249 -1.83 -1.30 -15.12
C LEU A 249 -2.46 -2.71 -15.03
N LEU A 250 -3.72 -2.86 -15.45
CA LEU A 250 -4.41 -4.14 -15.43
C LEU A 250 -3.74 -5.16 -16.35
N THR A 251 -3.33 -4.75 -17.56
CA THR A 251 -2.62 -5.61 -18.50
C THR A 251 -1.27 -6.04 -17.92
N TYR A 252 -0.51 -5.11 -17.36
CA TYR A 252 0.77 -5.39 -16.73
C TYR A 252 0.66 -6.38 -15.57
N LEU A 253 -0.33 -6.18 -14.68
CA LEU A 253 -0.59 -7.10 -13.57
C LEU A 253 -1.13 -8.47 -14.03
N SER A 254 -1.84 -8.51 -15.16
CA SER A 254 -2.40 -9.76 -15.72
C SER A 254 -1.38 -10.57 -16.53
N CYS A 255 -0.41 -9.91 -17.18
CA CYS A 255 0.60 -10.54 -18.03
C CYS A 255 1.75 -11.23 -17.29
N ALA A 256 1.62 -11.50 -15.98
CA ALA A 256 2.61 -12.26 -15.20
C ALA A 256 2.79 -13.68 -15.77
N HIS A 257 3.77 -13.83 -16.66
CA HIS A 257 4.08 -15.06 -17.38
C HIS A 257 4.39 -16.18 -16.40
N ARG A 258 3.74 -17.34 -16.56
CA ARG A 258 4.14 -18.57 -15.86
C ARG A 258 5.45 -19.02 -16.51
N GLN A 259 6.59 -18.74 -15.89
CA GLN A 259 7.75 -19.61 -16.13
C GLN A 259 7.47 -20.90 -15.35
N LYS A 260 7.10 -21.94 -16.10
CA LYS A 260 7.08 -23.33 -15.61
C LYS A 260 8.43 -23.96 -15.88
#